data_AF-A0AAV3S844-F1
#
_entry.id   AF-A0AAV3S844-F1
#
_cell.length_a   1.000
_cell.length_b   1.000
_cell.length_c   1.000
_cell.angle_alpha   90.00
_cell.angle_beta   90.00
_cell.angle_gamma   90.00
#
_symmetry.space_group_name_H-M   'P 1'
#
loop_
_entity.id
_entity.type
_entity.pdbx_description
1 polymer ?
#
loop_
_entity_poly.entity_id
_entity_poly.type
_entity_poly.pdbx_seq_one_letter_code
_entity_poly.pdbx_strand_id
1 'polypeptide(L)'
;MKVVSIVGESDAGKTTLVERLVPALDRAGATVGTVKGIHHAVELDDPGKDTHRHRTAGAARVVGVTPDLTASFQPVGKDDGGPDAALDRALAEFGADVDAVLAEGFSGSTLPKLVVGDPGATSYADPVLERVSSPDDADSDALAARVLAAGANRDNVASADATNIDAMPPTGDGATPAPADLTHELATGMPVYPGDPGVSIDAAATHDDDGYRVSALAFGTHTGTHVDAPRHVDPDGATLGAFDLADFRLDARRVTLDVDAREAIGPERFPTPDDADVLVLDTGWAEKWGTPEYADHPYLTADAAAWCVEHGYHLALDTFSPDPTPTANAGPDEPTGVPAHERLLGAEQLVFENLAIRDAVPERFTLRAYPLAIDADGAPVRAVAERDYRD
;
A
#
# COMPACT_ATOMS: atom_id res chain seq x y z
N MET A 1 -21.54 30.59 1.32
CA MET A 1 -20.12 30.21 1.35
C MET A 1 -19.29 31.20 0.54
N LYS A 2 -18.05 31.50 0.95
CA LYS A 2 -17.09 32.37 0.24
C LYS A 2 -16.20 31.54 -0.68
N VAL A 3 -16.11 31.87 -1.96
CA VAL A 3 -15.30 31.10 -2.91
C VAL A 3 -14.23 31.96 -3.56
N VAL A 4 -13.00 31.44 -3.59
CA VAL A 4 -11.83 32.04 -4.25
C VAL A 4 -11.06 30.99 -5.03
N SER A 5 -10.58 31.35 -6.22
CA SER A 5 -9.70 30.50 -7.01
C SER A 5 -8.23 30.76 -6.71
N ILE A 6 -7.43 29.70 -6.63
CA ILE A 6 -5.98 29.76 -6.54
C ILE A 6 -5.41 29.42 -7.92
N VAL A 7 -4.77 30.40 -8.56
CA VAL A 7 -4.30 30.31 -9.95
C VAL A 7 -2.82 30.66 -10.03
N GLY A 8 -2.15 30.20 -11.08
CA GLY A 8 -0.70 30.34 -11.24
C GLY A 8 -0.19 29.33 -12.24
N GLU A 9 1.02 29.53 -12.74
CA GLU A 9 1.68 28.58 -13.66
C GLU A 9 1.89 27.22 -12.99
N SER A 10 2.20 26.20 -13.80
CA SER A 10 2.63 24.90 -13.27
C SER A 10 3.83 25.12 -12.34
N ASP A 11 3.86 24.38 -11.23
CA ASP A 11 4.90 24.46 -10.20
C ASP A 11 5.06 25.81 -9.48
N ALA A 12 4.14 26.76 -9.65
CA ALA A 12 4.16 28.04 -8.94
C ALA A 12 3.87 27.95 -7.42
N GLY A 13 3.65 26.74 -6.86
CA GLY A 13 3.37 26.57 -5.43
C GLY A 13 1.89 26.74 -5.02
N LYS A 14 0.94 26.59 -5.96
CA LYS A 14 -0.51 26.73 -5.69
C LYS A 14 -1.00 25.80 -4.56
N THR A 15 -0.63 24.52 -4.62
CA THR A 15 -1.01 23.52 -3.60
C THR A 15 -0.41 23.89 -2.24
N THR A 16 0.85 24.33 -2.21
CA THR A 16 1.50 24.83 -0.98
C THR A 16 0.77 26.04 -0.39
N LEU A 17 0.25 26.94 -1.22
CA LEU A 17 -0.56 28.05 -0.72
C LEU A 17 -1.91 27.57 -0.16
N VAL A 18 -2.57 26.61 -0.81
CA VAL A 18 -3.82 26.00 -0.30
C VAL A 18 -3.57 25.36 1.07
N GLU A 19 -2.52 24.54 1.21
CA GLU A 19 -2.13 23.89 2.47
C GLU A 19 -1.90 24.87 3.62
N ARG A 20 -1.46 26.10 3.32
CA ARG A 20 -1.26 27.16 4.32
C ARG A 20 -2.53 27.94 4.62
N LEU A 21 -3.39 28.14 3.62
CA LEU A 21 -4.63 28.91 3.78
C LEU A 21 -5.72 28.13 4.50
N VAL A 22 -5.80 26.81 4.33
CA VAL A 22 -6.76 25.97 5.04
C VAL A 22 -6.67 26.16 6.57
N PRO A 23 -5.51 25.97 7.23
CA PRO A 23 -5.40 26.20 8.66
C PRO A 23 -5.52 27.67 9.06
N ALA A 24 -5.17 28.62 8.18
CA ALA A 24 -5.33 30.06 8.47
C ALA A 24 -6.81 30.48 8.49
N LEU A 25 -7.62 29.96 7.56
CA LEU A 25 -9.07 30.16 7.51
C LEU A 25 -9.78 29.47 8.69
N ASP A 26 -9.34 28.27 9.05
CA ASP A 26 -9.84 27.55 10.24
C ASP A 26 -9.54 28.34 11.53
N ARG A 27 -8.31 28.85 11.70
CA ARG A 27 -7.97 29.77 12.81
C ARG A 27 -8.81 31.05 12.82
N ALA A 28 -9.27 31.50 11.66
CA ALA A 28 -10.19 32.64 11.53
C ALA A 28 -11.67 32.27 11.80
N GLY A 29 -11.94 31.01 12.14
CA GLY A 29 -13.26 30.50 12.53
C GLY A 29 -14.16 30.07 11.38
N ALA A 30 -13.59 29.80 10.20
CA ALA A 30 -14.34 29.34 9.03
C ALA A 30 -14.12 27.85 8.79
N THR A 31 -15.18 27.09 8.53
CA THR A 31 -15.07 25.72 8.02
C THR A 31 -14.68 25.77 6.53
N VAL A 32 -13.64 25.02 6.15
CA VAL A 32 -13.00 25.17 4.83
C VAL A 32 -13.17 23.93 3.97
N GLY A 33 -13.68 24.11 2.76
CA GLY A 33 -13.66 23.12 1.68
C GLY A 33 -12.58 23.44 0.65
N THR A 34 -12.18 22.43 -0.15
CA THR A 34 -11.24 22.63 -1.25
C THR A 34 -11.72 21.93 -2.52
N VAL A 35 -11.45 22.55 -3.67
CA VAL A 35 -11.72 21.96 -4.99
C VAL A 35 -10.43 21.98 -5.79
N LYS A 36 -9.98 20.83 -6.29
CA LYS A 36 -8.80 20.74 -7.15
C LYS A 36 -9.19 20.43 -8.58
N GLY A 37 -8.89 21.34 -9.49
CA GLY A 37 -9.09 21.13 -10.91
C GLY A 37 -7.97 20.29 -11.54
N ILE A 38 -8.22 19.02 -11.82
CA ILE A 38 -7.27 18.14 -12.54
C ILE A 38 -7.33 18.41 -14.05
N HIS A 39 -6.18 18.58 -14.72
CA HIS A 39 -6.11 19.01 -16.13
C HIS A 39 -6.00 17.88 -17.16
N HIS A 40 -5.64 16.67 -16.73
CA HIS A 40 -5.58 15.47 -17.55
C HIS A 40 -6.61 14.45 -17.05
N ALA A 41 -7.03 13.54 -17.93
CA ALA A 41 -7.90 12.44 -17.53
C ALA A 41 -7.14 11.55 -16.53
N VAL A 42 -7.72 11.37 -15.35
CA VAL A 42 -7.23 10.48 -14.29
C VAL A 42 -8.44 9.69 -13.83
N GLU A 43 -8.27 8.37 -13.68
CA GLU A 43 -9.28 7.55 -13.04
C GLU A 43 -9.27 7.85 -11.53
N LEU A 44 -10.42 8.22 -10.98
CA LEU A 44 -10.54 8.63 -9.57
C LEU A 44 -10.84 7.45 -8.63
N ASP A 45 -11.28 6.33 -9.18
CA ASP A 45 -11.47 5.04 -8.51
C ASP A 45 -10.69 3.94 -9.25
N ASP A 46 -10.48 2.79 -8.60
CA ASP A 46 -9.63 1.74 -9.16
C ASP A 46 -10.35 0.95 -10.27
N PRO A 47 -9.81 0.90 -11.52
CA PRO A 47 -10.37 0.11 -12.60
C PRO A 47 -10.64 -1.34 -12.21
N GLY A 48 -11.86 -1.80 -12.48
CA GLY A 48 -12.27 -3.19 -12.22
C GLY A 48 -12.70 -3.49 -10.77
N LYS A 49 -12.53 -2.56 -9.82
CA LYS A 49 -13.04 -2.69 -8.45
C LYS A 49 -14.49 -2.19 -8.32
N ASP A 50 -15.11 -2.37 -7.18
CA ASP A 50 -16.58 -2.27 -7.05
C ASP A 50 -17.16 -0.88 -7.34
N THR A 51 -16.55 0.20 -6.84
CA THR A 51 -17.00 1.57 -7.12
C THR A 51 -16.89 1.90 -8.61
N HIS A 52 -15.80 1.49 -9.26
CA HIS A 52 -15.61 1.60 -10.70
C HIS A 52 -16.64 0.75 -11.48
N ARG A 53 -16.89 -0.49 -11.05
CA ARG A 53 -17.91 -1.38 -11.66
C ARG A 53 -19.31 -0.79 -11.53
N HIS A 54 -19.66 -0.22 -10.38
CA HIS A 54 -20.93 0.48 -10.19
C HIS A 54 -21.07 1.67 -11.14
N ARG A 55 -20.03 2.51 -11.24
CA ARG A 55 -20.02 3.70 -12.10
C ARG A 55 -20.11 3.32 -13.58
N THR A 56 -19.30 2.36 -14.03
CA THR A 56 -19.27 1.90 -15.43
C THR A 56 -20.50 1.06 -15.82
N ALA A 57 -21.20 0.47 -14.86
CA ALA A 57 -22.53 -0.13 -15.07
C ALA A 57 -23.63 0.91 -15.31
N GLY A 58 -23.33 2.21 -15.16
CA GLY A 58 -24.24 3.32 -15.44
C GLY A 58 -24.89 3.93 -14.21
N ALA A 59 -24.35 3.72 -13.00
CA ALA A 59 -24.80 4.45 -11.83
C ALA A 59 -24.61 5.95 -12.04
N ALA A 60 -25.69 6.72 -11.84
CA ALA A 60 -25.64 8.19 -11.97
C ALA A 60 -24.74 8.84 -10.91
N ARG A 61 -24.61 8.19 -9.74
CA ARG A 61 -23.72 8.58 -8.65
C ARG A 61 -23.30 7.32 -7.88
N VAL A 62 -22.03 7.25 -7.51
CA VAL A 62 -21.46 6.22 -6.64
C VAL A 62 -20.93 6.90 -5.39
N VAL A 63 -21.19 6.33 -4.22
CA VAL A 63 -20.67 6.80 -2.93
C VAL A 63 -19.95 5.64 -2.27
N GLY A 64 -18.64 5.78 -2.09
CA GLY A 64 -17.81 4.88 -1.31
C GLY A 64 -17.66 5.43 0.09
N VAL A 65 -17.87 4.60 1.10
CA VAL A 65 -17.72 4.95 2.51
C VAL A 65 -16.69 4.00 3.11
N THR A 66 -15.60 4.55 3.63
CA THR A 66 -14.58 3.84 4.41
C THR A 66 -14.71 4.25 5.89
N PRO A 67 -14.00 3.60 6.83
CA PRO A 67 -14.06 3.98 8.24
C PRO A 67 -13.79 5.46 8.52
N ASP A 68 -12.89 6.07 7.75
CA ASP A 68 -12.41 7.44 8.00
C ASP A 68 -12.76 8.43 6.87
N LEU A 69 -13.24 7.97 5.72
CA LEU A 69 -13.45 8.81 4.54
C LEU A 69 -14.70 8.43 3.76
N THR A 70 -15.32 9.43 3.12
CA THR A 70 -16.36 9.20 2.12
C THR A 70 -15.92 9.83 0.80
N ALA A 71 -16.00 9.05 -0.28
CA ALA A 71 -15.74 9.52 -1.64
C ALA A 71 -17.01 9.41 -2.48
N SER A 72 -17.25 10.37 -3.36
CA SER A 72 -18.36 10.31 -4.31
C SER A 72 -17.89 10.51 -5.75
N PHE A 73 -18.36 9.64 -6.63
CA PHE A 73 -18.03 9.63 -8.05
C PHE A 73 -19.28 9.90 -8.89
N GLN A 74 -19.17 10.78 -9.87
CA GLN A 74 -20.21 11.04 -10.87
C GLN A 74 -19.57 10.96 -12.26
N PRO A 75 -20.22 10.32 -13.25
CA PRO A 75 -19.69 10.20 -14.61
C PRO A 75 -19.89 11.51 -15.42
N VAL A 76 -19.48 12.65 -14.84
CA VAL A 76 -19.51 13.99 -15.46
C VAL A 76 -18.20 14.73 -15.19
N GLY A 77 -17.53 15.17 -16.25
CA GLY A 77 -16.21 15.81 -16.21
C GLY A 77 -16.25 17.32 -16.42
N LYS A 78 -15.08 17.90 -16.73
CA LYS A 78 -14.95 19.34 -17.04
C LYS A 78 -15.50 19.72 -18.42
N ASP A 79 -15.56 18.76 -19.33
CA ASP A 79 -16.05 18.98 -20.70
C ASP A 79 -17.58 19.02 -20.78
N ASP A 80 -18.27 18.52 -19.74
CA ASP A 80 -19.72 18.55 -19.62
C ASP A 80 -20.21 19.95 -19.17
N GLY A 81 -20.32 20.87 -20.13
CA GLY A 81 -20.81 22.24 -19.90
C GLY A 81 -19.73 23.28 -19.59
N GLY A 82 -18.45 22.90 -19.62
CA GLY A 82 -17.30 23.79 -19.49
C GLY A 82 -16.85 24.08 -18.05
N PRO A 83 -15.76 24.87 -17.87
CA PRO A 83 -15.08 25.03 -16.58
C PRO A 83 -15.94 25.62 -15.47
N ASP A 84 -16.81 26.58 -15.79
CA ASP A 84 -17.71 27.22 -14.81
C ASP A 84 -18.80 26.25 -14.35
N ALA A 85 -19.40 25.48 -15.28
CA ALA A 85 -20.40 24.47 -14.93
C ALA A 85 -19.78 23.33 -14.10
N ALA A 86 -18.53 22.96 -14.39
CA ALA A 86 -17.79 21.98 -13.62
C ALA A 86 -17.48 22.46 -12.20
N LEU A 87 -17.11 23.74 -12.06
CA LEU A 87 -16.88 24.37 -10.76
C LEU A 87 -18.19 24.48 -9.97
N ASP A 88 -19.27 24.92 -10.60
CA ASP A 88 -20.59 25.03 -9.96
C ASP A 88 -21.08 23.67 -9.44
N ARG A 89 -20.87 22.59 -10.21
CA ARG A 89 -21.14 21.22 -9.75
C ARG A 89 -20.30 20.83 -8.54
N ALA A 90 -18.99 21.10 -8.57
CA ALA A 90 -18.12 20.80 -7.43
C ALA A 90 -18.50 21.61 -6.18
N LEU A 91 -18.91 22.87 -6.35
CA LEU A 91 -19.34 23.73 -5.25
C LEU A 91 -20.67 23.26 -4.62
N ALA A 92 -21.54 22.64 -5.41
CA ALA A 92 -22.82 22.11 -4.93
C ALA A 92 -22.67 20.86 -4.03
N GLU A 93 -21.48 20.26 -3.96
CA GLU A 93 -21.17 19.14 -3.06
C GLU A 93 -20.91 19.60 -1.61
N PHE A 94 -20.66 20.89 -1.38
CA PHE A 94 -20.49 21.42 -0.03
C PHE A 94 -21.82 21.81 0.60
N GLY A 95 -21.99 21.46 1.86
CA GLY A 95 -23.18 21.77 2.64
C GLY A 95 -23.21 23.19 3.20
N ALA A 96 -24.28 23.49 3.94
CA ALA A 96 -24.48 24.75 4.65
C ALA A 96 -23.41 25.03 5.72
N ASP A 97 -22.68 23.99 6.12
CA ASP A 97 -21.64 23.94 7.13
C ASP A 97 -20.26 24.40 6.64
N VAL A 98 -20.08 24.63 5.33
CA VAL A 98 -18.81 25.15 4.79
C VAL A 98 -18.90 26.65 4.57
N ASP A 99 -18.00 27.39 5.23
CA ASP A 99 -17.95 28.85 5.19
C ASP A 99 -17.11 29.39 4.02
N ALA A 100 -16.02 28.69 3.67
CA ALA A 100 -15.11 29.09 2.62
C ALA A 100 -14.64 27.91 1.75
N VAL A 101 -14.51 28.12 0.43
CA VAL A 101 -13.91 27.16 -0.50
C VAL A 101 -12.74 27.76 -1.27
N LEU A 102 -11.64 27.03 -1.28
CA LEU A 102 -10.46 27.29 -2.09
C LEU A 102 -10.47 26.40 -3.34
N ALA A 103 -10.65 27.00 -4.51
CA ALA A 103 -10.66 26.30 -5.79
C ALA A 103 -9.28 26.40 -6.47
N GLU A 104 -8.44 25.37 -6.32
CA GLU A 104 -7.17 25.28 -7.04
C GLU A 104 -7.40 24.99 -8.53
N GLY A 105 -6.95 25.91 -9.39
CA GLY A 105 -7.19 25.86 -10.83
C GLY A 105 -8.37 26.75 -11.26
N PHE A 106 -9.11 26.33 -12.28
CA PHE A 106 -10.25 27.09 -12.84
C PHE A 106 -9.87 28.54 -13.20
N SER A 107 -8.72 28.74 -13.83
CA SER A 107 -8.20 30.07 -14.19
C SER A 107 -9.11 30.88 -15.12
N GLY A 108 -9.93 30.18 -15.91
CA GLY A 108 -10.96 30.78 -16.76
C GLY A 108 -12.24 31.21 -16.04
N SER A 109 -12.39 30.92 -14.75
CA SER A 109 -13.60 31.27 -14.01
C SER A 109 -13.70 32.76 -13.69
N THR A 110 -14.91 33.22 -13.40
CA THR A 110 -15.19 34.62 -13.01
C THR A 110 -15.00 34.87 -11.50
N LEU A 111 -14.57 33.87 -10.74
CA LEU A 111 -14.35 34.01 -9.31
C LEU A 111 -13.20 34.96 -8.98
N PRO A 112 -13.20 35.59 -7.78
CA PRO A 112 -12.04 36.25 -7.24
C PRO A 112 -10.85 35.31 -7.13
N LYS A 113 -9.65 35.80 -7.40
CA LYS A 113 -8.46 34.96 -7.55
C LYS A 113 -7.31 35.41 -6.67
N LEU A 114 -6.62 34.45 -6.06
CA LEU A 114 -5.25 34.62 -5.57
C LEU A 114 -4.31 34.05 -6.62
N VAL A 115 -3.42 34.90 -7.13
CA VAL A 115 -2.47 34.54 -8.18
C VAL A 115 -1.13 34.21 -7.55
N VAL A 116 -0.58 33.04 -7.82
CA VAL A 116 0.71 32.57 -7.30
C VAL A 116 1.76 32.54 -8.42
N GLY A 117 2.95 33.04 -8.14
CA GLY A 117 4.07 33.09 -9.07
C GLY A 117 4.39 34.49 -9.58
N ASP A 118 5.17 34.58 -10.66
CA ASP A 118 5.68 35.85 -11.20
C ASP A 118 4.54 36.80 -11.62
N PRO A 119 4.44 38.02 -11.04
CA PRO A 119 3.44 39.03 -11.39
C PRO A 119 3.38 39.39 -12.88
N GLY A 120 4.46 39.15 -13.65
CA GLY A 120 4.58 39.52 -15.07
C GLY A 120 4.34 38.40 -16.08
N ALA A 121 4.27 37.13 -15.66
CA ALA A 121 4.35 35.99 -16.59
C ALA A 121 3.01 35.66 -17.26
N THR A 122 1.90 35.73 -16.52
CA THR A 122 0.55 35.43 -17.04
C THR A 122 -0.49 36.44 -16.55
N SER A 123 -1.30 36.96 -17.48
CA SER A 123 -2.45 37.82 -17.16
C SER A 123 -3.68 36.96 -16.83
N TYR A 124 -4.34 37.26 -15.71
CA TYR A 124 -5.55 36.59 -15.26
C TYR A 124 -6.71 37.59 -15.24
N ALA A 125 -7.91 37.12 -15.60
CA ALA A 125 -9.10 37.95 -15.57
C ALA A 125 -9.46 38.36 -14.13
N ASP A 126 -9.80 39.63 -13.97
CA ASP A 126 -10.30 40.20 -12.71
C ASP A 126 -11.56 39.47 -12.19
N PRO A 127 -11.81 39.48 -10.87
CA PRO A 127 -11.06 40.20 -9.85
C PRO A 127 -9.86 39.42 -9.29
N VAL A 128 -8.68 40.02 -9.31
CA VAL A 128 -7.49 39.52 -8.59
C VAL A 128 -7.45 40.14 -7.19
N LEU A 129 -7.58 39.29 -6.16
CA LEU A 129 -7.53 39.71 -4.75
C LEU A 129 -6.10 40.05 -4.32
N GLU A 130 -5.14 39.22 -4.72
CA GLU A 130 -3.73 39.40 -4.41
C GLU A 130 -2.84 38.60 -5.37
N ARG A 131 -1.62 39.09 -5.57
CA ARG A 131 -0.53 38.38 -6.25
C ARG A 131 0.52 38.00 -5.21
N VAL A 132 0.76 36.71 -5.10
CA VAL A 132 1.68 36.09 -4.14
C VAL A 132 2.88 35.57 -4.93
N SER A 133 4.05 36.19 -4.77
CA SER A 133 5.26 35.82 -5.50
C SER A 133 5.74 34.40 -5.15
N SER A 134 5.64 34.04 -3.87
CA SER A 134 5.93 32.70 -3.34
C SER A 134 5.00 32.41 -2.15
N PRO A 135 4.50 31.17 -1.99
CA PRO A 135 3.76 30.77 -0.80
C PRO A 135 4.54 30.98 0.51
N ASP A 136 5.88 30.94 0.45
CA ASP A 136 6.76 31.11 1.61
C ASP A 136 6.70 32.51 2.22
N ASP A 137 6.54 33.52 1.37
CA ASP A 137 6.52 34.93 1.76
C ASP A 137 5.10 35.44 2.05
N ALA A 138 4.09 34.57 1.91
CA ALA A 138 2.69 34.91 2.02
C ALA A 138 2.23 35.00 3.48
N ASP A 139 1.71 36.16 3.88
CA ASP A 139 0.97 36.30 5.13
C ASP A 139 -0.39 35.59 5.00
N SER A 140 -0.42 34.34 5.46
CA SER A 140 -1.57 33.45 5.29
C SER A 140 -2.79 33.92 6.09
N ASP A 141 -2.59 34.58 7.24
CA ASP A 141 -3.70 35.08 8.05
C ASP A 141 -4.31 36.34 7.41
N ALA A 142 -3.48 37.23 6.85
CA ALA A 142 -3.96 38.38 6.09
C ALA A 142 -4.70 37.96 4.81
N LEU A 143 -4.21 36.93 4.12
CA LEU A 143 -4.86 36.35 2.95
C LEU A 143 -6.21 35.69 3.32
N ALA A 144 -6.26 34.93 4.41
CA ALA A 144 -7.50 34.35 4.92
C ALA A 144 -8.56 35.42 5.20
N ALA A 145 -8.18 36.54 5.85
CA ALA A 145 -9.09 37.66 6.08
C ALA A 145 -9.61 38.27 4.76
N ARG A 146 -8.76 38.37 3.73
CA ARG A 146 -9.18 38.84 2.39
C ARG A 146 -10.14 37.86 1.71
N VAL A 147 -9.90 36.56 1.82
CA VAL A 147 -10.81 35.53 1.30
C VAL A 147 -12.20 35.64 1.93
N LEU A 148 -12.27 35.79 3.26
CA LEU A 148 -13.55 35.92 3.97
C LEU A 148 -14.27 37.23 3.62
N ALA A 149 -13.54 38.33 3.45
CA ALA A 149 -14.12 39.62 3.08
C ALA A 149 -14.60 39.66 1.62
N ALA A 150 -13.75 39.26 0.69
CA ALA A 150 -13.88 39.55 -0.75
C ALA A 150 -14.17 38.32 -1.63
N GLY A 151 -14.20 37.11 -1.05
CA GLY A 151 -14.65 35.92 -1.75
C GLY A 151 -16.07 36.06 -2.28
N ALA A 152 -16.34 35.47 -3.45
CA ALA A 152 -17.66 35.51 -4.05
C ALA A 152 -18.65 34.81 -3.12
N ASN A 153 -19.78 35.44 -2.85
CA ASN A 153 -20.85 34.79 -2.11
C ASN A 153 -21.60 33.88 -3.08
N ARG A 154 -21.53 32.57 -2.86
CA ARG A 154 -22.37 31.61 -3.57
C ARG A 154 -23.44 31.11 -2.61
N ASP A 155 -24.69 31.16 -3.08
CA ASP A 155 -25.82 30.57 -2.37
C ASP A 155 -25.55 29.06 -2.26
N ASN A 156 -25.62 28.52 -1.05
CA ASN A 156 -25.65 27.08 -0.85
C ASN A 156 -27.00 26.57 -1.33
N VAL A 157 -27.10 26.30 -2.63
CA VAL A 157 -28.23 25.53 -3.16
C VAL A 157 -27.98 24.10 -2.72
N ALA A 158 -28.50 23.75 -1.55
CA ALA A 158 -28.59 22.36 -1.15
C ALA A 158 -29.30 21.61 -2.28
N SER A 159 -28.57 20.76 -3.01
CA SER A 159 -29.23 19.83 -3.91
C SER A 159 -30.11 18.93 -3.03
N ALA A 160 -31.37 18.77 -3.42
CA ALA A 160 -32.40 18.13 -2.60
C ALA A 160 -32.18 16.62 -2.34
N ASP A 161 -31.01 16.07 -2.68
CA ASP A 161 -30.64 14.67 -2.48
C ASP A 161 -29.46 14.45 -1.51
N ALA A 162 -28.93 15.51 -0.87
CA ALA A 162 -27.91 15.37 0.17
C ALA A 162 -28.58 15.11 1.54
N THR A 163 -28.99 13.87 1.81
CA THR A 163 -29.36 13.47 3.17
C THR A 163 -28.13 13.50 4.07
N ASN A 164 -28.09 14.51 4.96
CA ASN A 164 -27.29 14.64 6.18
C ASN A 164 -26.11 13.66 6.35
N ILE A 165 -24.92 14.11 5.99
CA ILE A 165 -23.67 13.63 6.59
C ILE A 165 -23.45 14.45 7.87
N ASP A 166 -23.58 13.77 9.01
CA ASP A 166 -23.38 14.34 10.34
C ASP A 166 -21.93 14.83 10.47
N ALA A 167 -21.73 15.92 11.21
CA ALA A 167 -20.44 16.58 11.36
C ALA A 167 -19.36 15.61 11.87
N MET A 168 -18.25 15.49 11.13
CA MET A 168 -17.11 14.67 11.55
C MET A 168 -16.44 15.26 12.80
N PRO A 169 -16.07 14.45 13.80
CA PRO A 169 -15.16 14.89 14.85
C PRO A 169 -13.75 15.11 14.26
N PRO A 170 -12.90 15.94 14.90
CA PRO A 170 -11.54 16.18 14.43
C PRO A 170 -10.75 14.87 14.37
N THR A 171 -10.15 14.61 13.21
CA THR A 171 -9.26 13.49 12.94
C THR A 171 -8.09 13.47 13.93
N GLY A 172 -8.01 12.44 14.76
CA GLY A 172 -6.80 12.11 15.52
C GLY A 172 -5.69 11.64 14.57
N ASP A 173 -4.45 12.02 14.88
CA ASP A 173 -3.19 11.77 14.15
C ASP A 173 -3.25 10.74 13.01
N GLY A 174 -3.30 11.27 11.78
CA GLY A 174 -3.26 10.53 10.51
C GLY A 174 -1.88 9.94 10.19
N ALA A 175 -1.39 9.04 11.03
CA ALA A 175 -0.31 8.14 10.65
C ALA A 175 -0.90 6.87 10.04
N THR A 176 -0.65 6.64 8.75
CA THR A 176 -0.79 5.31 8.15
C THR A 176 -0.09 4.29 9.06
N PRO A 177 -0.75 3.19 9.50
CA PRO A 177 -0.06 2.19 10.30
C PRO A 177 1.14 1.66 9.52
N ALA A 178 2.31 1.67 10.16
CA ALA A 178 3.54 1.21 9.54
C ALA A 178 3.40 -0.25 9.06
N PRO A 179 4.01 -0.63 7.92
CA PRO A 179 4.03 -2.02 7.47
C PRO A 179 4.57 -2.95 8.55
N ALA A 180 3.97 -4.14 8.69
CA ALA A 180 4.50 -5.15 9.60
C ALA A 180 5.68 -5.87 8.93
N ASP A 181 6.79 -5.98 9.66
CA ASP A 181 7.99 -6.70 9.20
C ASP A 181 7.82 -8.20 9.40
N LEU A 182 7.97 -8.97 8.33
CA LEU A 182 7.87 -10.43 8.31
C LEU A 182 9.24 -11.10 8.11
N THR A 183 10.33 -10.39 8.35
CA THR A 183 11.68 -10.88 8.08
C THR A 183 12.44 -11.20 9.35
N HIS A 184 13.04 -12.39 9.43
CA HIS A 184 14.02 -12.70 10.47
C HIS A 184 15.35 -12.01 10.19
N GLU A 185 15.98 -11.44 11.23
CA GLU A 185 17.29 -10.81 11.11
C GLU A 185 18.36 -11.86 10.72
N LEU A 186 19.16 -11.53 9.70
CA LEU A 186 20.33 -12.33 9.36
C LEU A 186 21.45 -12.10 10.38
N ALA A 187 21.97 -13.18 10.95
CA ALA A 187 23.05 -13.13 11.92
C ALA A 187 24.04 -14.28 11.70
N THR A 188 25.32 -14.04 11.97
CA THR A 188 26.33 -15.10 11.99
C THR A 188 25.92 -16.21 12.96
N GLY A 189 25.88 -17.45 12.48
CA GLY A 189 25.48 -18.60 13.28
C GLY A 189 23.97 -18.74 13.52
N MET A 190 23.13 -17.99 12.80
CA MET A 190 21.69 -18.24 12.75
C MET A 190 21.38 -19.66 12.24
N PRO A 191 20.18 -20.19 12.53
CA PRO A 191 19.73 -21.45 11.93
C PRO A 191 19.77 -21.38 10.40
N VAL A 192 20.24 -22.47 9.79
CA VAL A 192 20.14 -22.74 8.34
C VAL A 192 19.66 -24.18 8.17
N TYR A 193 19.04 -24.47 7.03
CA TYR A 193 18.53 -25.81 6.76
C TYR A 193 19.67 -26.85 6.89
N PRO A 194 19.43 -28.06 7.44
CA PRO A 194 20.50 -29.03 7.64
C PRO A 194 21.27 -29.38 6.35
N GLY A 195 22.54 -28.97 6.29
CA GLY A 195 23.42 -29.21 5.14
C GLY A 195 23.72 -27.96 4.31
N ASP A 196 22.96 -26.88 4.54
CA ASP A 196 23.11 -25.63 3.78
C ASP A 196 24.34 -24.81 4.22
N PRO A 197 24.80 -23.89 3.35
CA PRO A 197 25.86 -22.95 3.70
C PRO A 197 25.45 -22.10 4.92
N GLY A 198 26.32 -22.06 5.94
CA GLY A 198 26.12 -21.19 7.09
C GLY A 198 26.24 -19.70 6.74
N VAL A 199 25.73 -18.85 7.62
CA VAL A 199 25.78 -17.40 7.49
C VAL A 199 27.00 -16.81 8.19
N SER A 200 27.75 -15.96 7.51
CA SER A 200 28.80 -15.12 8.09
C SER A 200 28.59 -13.65 7.75
N ILE A 201 28.72 -12.81 8.77
CA ILE A 201 28.68 -11.35 8.71
C ILE A 201 29.94 -10.85 9.42
N ASP A 202 30.99 -10.66 8.64
CA ASP A 202 32.34 -10.33 9.13
C ASP A 202 32.69 -8.87 8.84
N ALA A 203 33.57 -8.27 9.64
CA ALA A 203 34.07 -6.93 9.34
C ALA A 203 35.05 -7.00 8.15
N ALA A 204 34.75 -6.24 7.08
CA ALA A 204 35.65 -6.03 5.95
C ALA A 204 36.44 -4.71 6.05
N ALA A 205 35.86 -3.72 6.75
CA ALA A 205 36.50 -2.46 7.12
C ALA A 205 35.98 -2.00 8.49
N THR A 206 36.84 -1.35 9.28
CA THR A 206 36.49 -0.85 10.63
C THR A 206 36.78 0.65 10.78
N HIS A 207 36.06 1.31 11.69
CA HIS A 207 36.29 2.74 11.91
C HIS A 207 37.69 3.04 12.45
N ASP A 208 38.26 2.16 13.27
CA ASP A 208 39.57 2.37 13.88
C ASP A 208 40.71 2.34 12.84
N ASP A 209 40.63 1.42 11.88
CA ASP A 209 41.67 1.22 10.87
C ASP A 209 41.40 2.00 9.56
N ASP A 210 40.13 2.11 9.15
CA ASP A 210 39.74 2.61 7.82
C ASP A 210 38.93 3.92 7.85
N GLY A 211 38.41 4.32 9.02
CA GLY A 211 37.55 5.50 9.19
C GLY A 211 36.08 5.31 8.80
N TYR A 212 35.68 4.10 8.42
CA TYR A 212 34.29 3.70 8.10
C TYR A 212 34.09 2.20 8.37
N ARG A 213 32.83 1.72 8.41
CA ARG A 213 32.52 0.29 8.58
C ARG A 213 31.94 -0.33 7.31
N VAL A 214 32.47 -1.48 6.91
CA VAL A 214 31.87 -2.36 5.89
C VAL A 214 31.85 -3.78 6.43
N SER A 215 30.76 -4.49 6.18
CA SER A 215 30.66 -5.92 6.49
C SER A 215 30.73 -6.75 5.21
N ALA A 216 31.49 -7.84 5.24
CA ALA A 216 31.43 -8.91 4.26
C ALA A 216 30.31 -9.87 4.68
N LEU A 217 29.48 -10.26 3.71
CA LEU A 217 28.37 -11.18 3.90
C LEU A 217 28.62 -12.46 3.09
N ALA A 218 28.42 -13.62 3.70
CA ALA A 218 28.40 -14.91 3.03
C ALA A 218 27.22 -15.73 3.55
N PHE A 219 26.37 -16.22 2.65
CA PHE A 219 25.20 -17.03 2.97
C PHE A 219 24.72 -17.80 1.73
N GLY A 220 23.88 -18.81 1.94
CA GLY A 220 23.20 -19.55 0.86
C GLY A 220 22.02 -18.78 0.27
N THR A 221 21.54 -19.20 -0.89
CA THR A 221 20.33 -18.65 -1.54
C THR A 221 19.07 -18.84 -0.69
N HIS A 222 19.03 -19.93 0.08
CA HIS A 222 17.92 -20.35 0.95
C HIS A 222 18.15 -19.97 2.43
N THR A 223 18.59 -18.74 2.68
CA THR A 223 18.98 -18.28 4.03
C THR A 223 17.94 -17.35 4.64
N GLY A 224 17.51 -17.67 5.87
CA GLY A 224 16.58 -16.83 6.63
C GLY A 224 15.22 -16.75 5.95
N THR A 225 14.55 -15.61 6.05
CA THR A 225 13.34 -15.35 5.25
C THR A 225 13.74 -15.19 3.78
N HIS A 226 13.26 -16.09 2.92
CA HIS A 226 13.69 -16.16 1.53
C HIS A 226 12.55 -16.60 0.61
N VAL A 227 12.81 -16.55 -0.70
CA VAL A 227 11.91 -17.04 -1.74
C VAL A 227 12.62 -18.06 -2.62
N ASP A 228 11.87 -19.07 -3.04
CA ASP A 228 12.33 -20.15 -3.92
C ASP A 228 11.73 -20.01 -5.31
N ALA A 229 12.59 -20.22 -6.30
CA ALA A 229 12.21 -20.29 -7.70
C ALA A 229 12.18 -21.74 -8.21
N PRO A 230 11.49 -22.03 -9.33
CA PRO A 230 11.39 -23.37 -9.91
C PRO A 230 12.72 -24.12 -10.04
N ARG A 231 13.80 -23.39 -10.33
CA ARG A 231 15.16 -23.95 -10.46
C ARG A 231 15.68 -24.69 -9.22
N HIS A 232 15.08 -24.45 -8.05
CA HIS A 232 15.48 -25.12 -6.81
C HIS A 232 15.30 -26.64 -6.87
N VAL A 233 14.23 -27.12 -7.51
CA VAL A 233 13.92 -28.56 -7.64
C VAL A 233 13.93 -29.07 -9.08
N ASP A 234 13.82 -28.18 -10.06
CA ASP A 234 13.86 -28.53 -11.48
C ASP A 234 15.15 -28.01 -12.15
N PRO A 235 16.02 -28.87 -12.69
CA PRO A 235 17.25 -28.44 -13.37
C PRO A 235 17.01 -27.53 -14.59
N ASP A 236 15.83 -27.59 -15.20
CA ASP A 236 15.41 -26.75 -16.33
C ASP A 236 14.45 -25.63 -15.90
N GLY A 237 14.15 -25.54 -14.60
CA GLY A 237 13.25 -24.55 -14.02
C GLY A 237 13.77 -23.12 -14.13
N ALA A 238 12.82 -22.18 -14.11
CA ALA A 238 13.09 -20.75 -14.06
C ALA A 238 13.85 -20.36 -12.78
N THR A 239 14.87 -19.51 -12.93
CA THR A 239 15.53 -18.80 -11.83
C THR A 239 14.78 -17.50 -11.51
N LEU A 240 15.14 -16.85 -10.41
CA LEU A 240 14.56 -15.55 -10.02
C LEU A 240 14.71 -14.47 -11.09
N GLY A 241 15.72 -14.57 -11.97
CA GLY A 241 15.92 -13.62 -13.07
C GLY A 241 14.83 -13.67 -14.16
N ALA A 242 13.95 -14.67 -14.15
CA ALA A 242 12.84 -14.80 -15.10
C ALA A 242 11.55 -14.08 -14.65
N PHE A 243 11.47 -13.66 -13.39
CA PHE A 243 10.27 -13.05 -12.79
C PHE A 243 10.38 -11.52 -12.78
N ASP A 244 9.25 -10.85 -12.97
CA ASP A 244 9.14 -9.39 -12.89
C ASP A 244 8.94 -8.94 -11.43
N LEU A 245 9.26 -7.67 -11.13
CA LEU A 245 9.04 -7.12 -9.78
C LEU A 245 7.57 -7.20 -9.31
N ALA A 246 6.62 -7.26 -10.25
CA ALA A 246 5.20 -7.42 -9.93
C ALA A 246 4.91 -8.77 -9.28
N ASP A 247 5.66 -9.82 -9.63
CA ASP A 247 5.48 -11.19 -9.12
C ASP A 247 5.88 -11.33 -7.63
N PHE A 248 6.51 -10.30 -7.05
CA PHE A 248 6.90 -10.25 -5.64
C PHE A 248 6.07 -9.25 -4.82
N ARG A 249 4.98 -8.74 -5.41
CA ARG A 249 3.95 -7.94 -4.74
C ARG A 249 2.62 -8.67 -4.85
N LEU A 250 2.27 -9.41 -3.82
CA LEU A 250 1.22 -10.43 -3.83
C LEU A 250 0.06 -10.03 -2.92
N ASP A 251 -1.17 -10.14 -3.40
CA ASP A 251 -2.36 -10.05 -2.54
C ASP A 251 -2.43 -11.35 -1.71
N ALA A 252 -2.29 -11.24 -0.38
CA ALA A 252 -2.11 -12.36 0.51
C ALA A 252 -3.37 -12.72 1.29
N ARG A 253 -3.60 -14.03 1.47
CA ARG A 253 -4.58 -14.60 2.43
C ARG A 253 -3.84 -15.34 3.53
N ARG A 254 -3.80 -14.80 4.75
CA ARG A 254 -3.27 -15.49 5.93
C ARG A 254 -4.30 -16.45 6.50
N VAL A 255 -3.84 -17.62 6.91
CA VAL A 255 -4.61 -18.58 7.71
C VAL A 255 -3.79 -19.00 8.91
N THR A 256 -4.33 -18.74 10.10
CA THR A 256 -3.76 -19.21 11.35
C THR A 256 -4.16 -20.67 11.57
N LEU A 257 -3.17 -21.50 11.86
CA LEU A 257 -3.29 -22.94 12.03
C LEU A 257 -2.93 -23.33 13.46
N ASP A 258 -3.84 -24.05 14.12
CA ASP A 258 -3.55 -24.76 15.37
C ASP A 258 -2.99 -26.13 14.99
N VAL A 259 -1.67 -26.29 15.14
CA VAL A 259 -0.90 -27.46 14.69
C VAL A 259 0.21 -27.80 15.66
N ASP A 260 0.45 -29.10 15.82
CA ASP A 260 1.52 -29.64 16.65
C ASP A 260 2.85 -29.75 15.87
N ALA A 261 3.94 -30.00 16.61
CA ALA A 261 5.24 -30.29 16.04
C ALA A 261 5.18 -31.49 15.08
N ARG A 262 5.74 -31.31 13.87
CA ARG A 262 5.75 -32.32 12.80
C ARG A 262 4.33 -32.81 12.40
N GLU A 263 3.28 -32.03 12.64
CA GLU A 263 1.95 -32.34 12.14
C GLU A 263 1.89 -32.13 10.62
N ALA A 264 1.30 -33.10 9.91
CA ALA A 264 1.03 -32.98 8.48
C ALA A 264 -0.21 -32.10 8.24
N ILE A 265 -0.05 -31.05 7.44
CA ILE A 265 -1.09 -30.09 7.11
C ILE A 265 -1.77 -30.54 5.81
N GLY A 266 -3.04 -30.93 5.92
CA GLY A 266 -3.90 -31.27 4.79
C GLY A 266 -4.71 -30.08 4.25
N PRO A 267 -5.22 -30.17 3.01
CA PRO A 267 -6.00 -29.10 2.38
C PRO A 267 -7.31 -28.80 3.11
N GLU A 268 -7.81 -29.70 3.97
CA GLU A 268 -8.97 -29.46 4.81
C GLU A 268 -8.77 -28.35 5.85
N ARG A 269 -7.51 -27.94 6.09
CA ARG A 269 -7.16 -26.81 6.96
C ARG A 269 -7.13 -25.47 6.23
N PHE A 270 -7.24 -25.47 4.90
CA PHE A 270 -7.17 -24.27 4.07
C PHE A 270 -8.54 -23.58 3.96
N PRO A 271 -8.56 -22.27 3.66
CA PRO A 271 -9.80 -21.52 3.61
C PRO A 271 -10.56 -21.87 2.32
N THR A 272 -11.79 -21.38 2.19
CA THR A 272 -12.42 -21.37 0.86
C THR A 272 -11.55 -20.50 -0.08
N PRO A 273 -11.19 -21.00 -1.28
CA PRO A 273 -10.41 -20.23 -2.23
C PRO A 273 -11.05 -18.87 -2.54
N ASP A 274 -10.22 -17.86 -2.72
CA ASP A 274 -10.55 -16.49 -3.06
C ASP A 274 -9.59 -15.96 -4.15
N ASP A 275 -9.49 -14.65 -4.29
CA ASP A 275 -8.68 -13.98 -5.31
C ASP A 275 -7.27 -13.60 -4.85
N ALA A 276 -6.77 -14.13 -3.73
CA ALA A 276 -5.36 -13.91 -3.36
C ALA A 276 -4.39 -14.57 -4.35
N ASP A 277 -3.22 -13.98 -4.48
CA ASP A 277 -2.10 -14.54 -5.23
C ASP A 277 -1.29 -15.53 -4.37
N VAL A 278 -1.30 -15.36 -3.04
CA VAL A 278 -0.50 -16.16 -2.09
C VAL A 278 -1.30 -16.59 -0.86
N LEU A 279 -1.20 -17.87 -0.52
CA LEU A 279 -1.68 -18.41 0.75
C LEU A 279 -0.55 -18.34 1.78
N VAL A 280 -0.77 -17.60 2.86
CA VAL A 280 0.20 -17.44 3.96
C VAL A 280 -0.22 -18.32 5.12
N LEU A 281 0.53 -19.38 5.38
CA LEU A 281 0.31 -20.29 6.50
C LEU A 281 1.01 -19.76 7.74
N ASP A 282 0.22 -19.42 8.73
CA ASP A 282 0.67 -18.97 10.03
C ASP A 282 0.48 -20.09 11.03
N THR A 283 1.55 -20.82 11.29
CA THR A 283 1.54 -21.99 12.19
C THR A 283 1.96 -21.63 13.62
N GLY A 284 2.31 -20.36 13.86
CA GLY A 284 2.93 -19.89 15.11
C GLY A 284 4.37 -20.37 15.28
N TRP A 285 4.97 -20.99 14.26
CA TRP A 285 6.31 -21.56 14.35
C TRP A 285 7.41 -20.49 14.33
N ALA A 286 7.11 -19.30 13.81
CA ALA A 286 8.00 -18.13 13.90
C ALA A 286 8.49 -17.86 15.34
N GLU A 287 7.70 -18.18 16.36
CA GLU A 287 8.08 -18.01 17.78
C GLU A 287 9.25 -18.90 18.21
N LYS A 288 9.49 -20.01 17.50
CA LYS A 288 10.56 -20.97 17.77
C LYS A 288 11.84 -20.64 17.00
N TRP A 289 11.86 -19.55 16.23
CA TRP A 289 13.04 -19.13 15.48
C TRP A 289 14.29 -19.04 16.38
N GLY A 290 15.39 -19.64 15.94
CA GLY A 290 16.64 -19.67 16.70
C GLY A 290 16.75 -20.80 17.73
N THR A 291 15.71 -21.62 17.93
CA THR A 291 15.77 -22.78 18.82
C THR A 291 15.92 -24.09 18.04
N PRO A 292 16.47 -25.16 18.64
CA PRO A 292 16.56 -26.48 18.00
C PRO A 292 15.21 -27.04 17.57
N GLU A 293 14.15 -26.70 18.31
CA GLU A 293 12.77 -27.11 18.01
C GLU A 293 12.28 -26.53 16.68
N TYR A 294 12.88 -25.46 16.14
CA TYR A 294 12.46 -24.88 14.87
C TYR A 294 12.50 -25.90 13.71
N ALA A 295 13.40 -26.88 13.76
CA ALA A 295 13.51 -27.95 12.76
C ALA A 295 12.43 -29.03 12.88
N ASP A 296 11.60 -29.04 13.92
CA ASP A 296 10.49 -29.98 14.10
C ASP A 296 9.14 -29.36 13.70
N HIS A 297 9.17 -28.46 12.74
CA HIS A 297 8.00 -27.73 12.24
C HIS A 297 6.95 -28.64 11.60
N PRO A 298 5.66 -28.22 11.60
CA PRO A 298 4.65 -28.86 10.79
C PRO A 298 4.97 -28.67 9.28
N TYR A 299 4.39 -29.52 8.43
CA TYR A 299 4.71 -29.57 7.00
C TYR A 299 3.47 -29.87 6.16
N LEU A 300 3.51 -29.55 4.88
CA LEU A 300 2.39 -29.80 3.97
C LEU A 300 2.33 -31.28 3.55
N THR A 301 1.12 -31.77 3.40
CA THR A 301 0.87 -32.99 2.62
C THR A 301 0.99 -32.69 1.11
N ALA A 302 1.22 -33.73 0.30
CA ALA A 302 1.23 -33.60 -1.16
C ALA A 302 -0.12 -33.09 -1.71
N ASP A 303 -1.23 -33.44 -1.07
CA ASP A 303 -2.57 -32.99 -1.46
C ASP A 303 -2.77 -31.49 -1.12
N ALA A 304 -2.19 -31.01 -0.02
CA ALA A 304 -2.19 -29.59 0.32
C ALA A 304 -1.39 -28.77 -0.71
N ALA A 305 -0.19 -29.22 -1.08
CA ALA A 305 0.59 -28.57 -2.13
C ALA A 305 -0.16 -28.56 -3.48
N ALA A 306 -0.79 -29.68 -3.85
CA ALA A 306 -1.60 -29.77 -5.07
C ALA A 306 -2.81 -28.82 -5.04
N TRP A 307 -3.45 -28.65 -3.87
CA TRP A 307 -4.55 -27.70 -3.70
C TRP A 307 -4.11 -26.27 -3.97
N CYS A 308 -2.94 -25.84 -3.49
CA CYS A 308 -2.41 -24.50 -3.77
C CYS A 308 -2.22 -24.30 -5.28
N VAL A 309 -1.62 -25.27 -5.95
CA VAL A 309 -1.43 -25.24 -7.42
C VAL A 309 -2.77 -25.17 -8.16
N GLU A 310 -3.75 -25.99 -7.78
CA GLU A 310 -5.07 -26.03 -8.42
C GLU A 310 -5.78 -24.67 -8.39
N HIS A 311 -5.57 -23.90 -7.31
CA HIS A 311 -6.20 -22.60 -7.11
C HIS A 311 -5.30 -21.42 -7.50
N GLY A 312 -4.10 -21.69 -8.03
CA GLY A 312 -3.20 -20.64 -8.52
C GLY A 312 -2.43 -19.90 -7.41
N TYR A 313 -2.38 -20.46 -6.20
CA TYR A 313 -1.67 -19.83 -5.09
C TYR A 313 -0.17 -20.10 -5.12
N HIS A 314 0.62 -19.03 -4.99
CA HIS A 314 1.93 -19.11 -4.37
C HIS A 314 1.77 -19.53 -2.90
N LEU A 315 2.85 -20.06 -2.31
CA LEU A 315 2.83 -20.46 -0.90
C LEU A 315 3.79 -19.60 -0.08
N ALA A 316 3.34 -19.18 1.09
CA ALA A 316 4.20 -18.54 2.07
C ALA A 316 3.95 -19.13 3.45
N LEU A 317 4.99 -19.29 4.26
CA LEU A 317 4.91 -19.98 5.54
C LEU A 317 5.94 -19.45 6.55
N ASP A 318 5.64 -19.61 7.84
CA ASP A 318 6.53 -19.28 8.95
C ASP A 318 7.41 -20.44 9.43
N THR A 319 7.36 -21.57 8.73
CA THR A 319 8.19 -22.75 9.02
C THR A 319 9.48 -22.77 8.21
N PHE A 320 10.38 -23.67 8.61
CA PHE A 320 11.69 -23.81 7.97
C PHE A 320 11.61 -24.30 6.52
N SER A 321 10.52 -24.99 6.20
CA SER A 321 10.26 -25.58 4.90
C SER A 321 8.77 -25.98 4.79
N PRO A 322 8.16 -26.06 3.59
CA PRO A 322 6.87 -26.71 3.42
C PRO A 322 6.98 -28.24 3.53
N ASP A 323 8.18 -28.80 3.46
CA ASP A 323 8.46 -30.24 3.61
C ASP A 323 9.12 -30.55 4.97
N PRO A 324 9.00 -31.76 5.52
CA PRO A 324 9.61 -32.06 6.82
C PRO A 324 11.14 -31.96 6.81
N THR A 325 11.70 -31.18 7.74
CA THR A 325 13.15 -31.12 7.96
C THR A 325 13.67 -32.42 8.59
N PRO A 326 14.81 -32.98 8.13
CA PRO A 326 15.39 -34.18 8.71
C PRO A 326 15.92 -33.93 10.13
N THR A 327 15.30 -34.54 11.13
CA THR A 327 15.77 -34.51 12.53
C THR A 327 15.69 -35.89 13.18
N ALA A 328 16.21 -36.01 14.40
CA ALA A 328 16.09 -37.23 15.20
C ALA A 328 14.63 -37.54 15.62
N ASN A 329 13.72 -36.57 15.51
CA ASN A 329 12.30 -36.71 15.87
C ASN A 329 11.42 -37.08 14.66
N ALA A 330 12.00 -37.26 13.48
CA ALA A 330 11.27 -37.65 12.27
C ALA A 330 10.52 -38.98 12.46
N GLY A 331 9.22 -38.95 12.19
CA GLY A 331 8.37 -40.13 12.15
C GLY A 331 8.67 -41.04 10.96
N PRO A 332 8.37 -42.35 11.05
CA PRO A 332 8.63 -43.31 9.98
C PRO A 332 7.74 -43.11 8.74
N ASP A 333 6.61 -42.42 8.90
CA ASP A 333 5.60 -42.20 7.86
C ASP A 333 5.74 -40.83 7.18
N GLU A 334 6.73 -40.03 7.57
CA GLU A 334 7.00 -38.74 6.95
C GLU A 334 7.55 -38.91 5.52
N PRO A 335 7.20 -38.00 4.60
CA PRO A 335 7.71 -38.07 3.24
C PRO A 335 9.23 -37.93 3.20
N THR A 336 9.86 -38.66 2.29
CA THR A 336 11.29 -38.48 1.97
C THR A 336 11.44 -37.49 0.82
N GLY A 337 12.44 -36.62 0.89
CA GLY A 337 12.69 -35.60 -0.14
C GLY A 337 11.86 -34.34 0.09
N VAL A 338 11.51 -33.64 -0.99
CA VAL A 338 10.82 -32.35 -0.95
C VAL A 338 9.55 -32.33 -1.84
N PRO A 339 8.59 -33.24 -1.63
CA PRO A 339 7.42 -33.37 -2.50
C PRO A 339 6.53 -32.12 -2.56
N ALA A 340 6.43 -31.32 -1.50
CA ALA A 340 5.68 -30.06 -1.55
C ALA A 340 6.37 -29.06 -2.49
N HIS A 341 7.69 -28.90 -2.39
CA HIS A 341 8.45 -28.09 -3.34
C HIS A 341 8.29 -28.60 -4.78
N GLU A 342 8.52 -29.89 -5.03
CA GLU A 342 8.40 -30.48 -6.37
C GLU A 342 7.03 -30.17 -7.00
N ARG A 343 5.96 -30.17 -6.20
CA ARG A 343 4.60 -29.84 -6.65
C ARG A 343 4.42 -28.35 -6.94
N LEU A 344 4.80 -27.48 -6.01
CA LEU A 344 4.59 -26.04 -6.10
C LEU A 344 5.49 -25.42 -7.18
N LEU A 345 6.79 -25.60 -7.01
CA LEU A 345 7.82 -25.05 -7.88
C LEU A 345 7.75 -25.65 -9.29
N GLY A 346 7.40 -26.94 -9.40
CA GLY A 346 7.17 -27.60 -10.71
C GLY A 346 5.93 -27.09 -11.46
N ALA A 347 5.06 -26.33 -10.79
CA ALA A 347 3.92 -25.63 -11.38
C ALA A 347 4.14 -24.11 -11.45
N GLU A 348 5.40 -23.67 -11.36
CA GLU A 348 5.81 -22.26 -11.39
C GLU A 348 5.26 -21.41 -10.22
N GLN A 349 4.81 -22.04 -9.13
CA GLN A 349 4.40 -21.34 -7.91
C GLN A 349 5.61 -21.04 -7.03
N LEU A 350 5.83 -19.78 -6.67
CA LEU A 350 6.87 -19.38 -5.74
C LEU A 350 6.56 -19.84 -4.31
N VAL A 351 7.62 -20.14 -3.55
CA VAL A 351 7.53 -20.52 -2.14
C VAL A 351 8.31 -19.50 -1.31
N PHE A 352 7.69 -18.97 -0.25
CA PHE A 352 8.33 -18.07 0.71
C PHE A 352 8.41 -18.73 2.06
N GLU A 353 9.62 -18.93 2.57
CA GLU A 353 9.85 -19.65 3.81
C GLU A 353 10.32 -18.73 4.93
N ASN A 354 10.24 -19.24 6.17
CA ASN A 354 10.77 -18.57 7.35
C ASN A 354 10.22 -17.14 7.54
N LEU A 355 8.93 -16.92 7.26
CA LEU A 355 8.30 -15.63 7.56
C LEU A 355 8.21 -15.41 9.08
N ALA A 356 8.62 -14.24 9.54
CA ALA A 356 8.52 -13.83 10.94
C ALA A 356 7.11 -13.30 11.28
N ILE A 357 6.08 -14.13 11.10
CA ILE A 357 4.67 -13.74 11.30
C ILE A 357 4.42 -13.39 12.77
N ARG A 358 3.65 -12.31 13.00
CA ARG A 358 3.28 -11.79 14.32
C ARG A 358 1.78 -11.55 14.39
N ASP A 359 1.23 -11.47 15.59
CA ASP A 359 -0.21 -11.23 15.84
C ASP A 359 -0.78 -9.98 15.14
N ALA A 360 0.05 -8.99 14.80
CA ALA A 360 -0.37 -7.74 14.20
C ALA A 360 -0.68 -7.79 12.69
N VAL A 361 -0.44 -8.93 12.02
CA VAL A 361 -0.68 -9.10 10.58
C VAL A 361 -2.17 -9.41 10.33
N PRO A 362 -2.89 -8.67 9.48
CA PRO A 362 -4.30 -8.98 9.20
C PRO A 362 -4.47 -10.26 8.36
N GLU A 363 -5.71 -10.71 8.20
CA GLU A 363 -6.05 -11.86 7.35
C GLU A 363 -5.80 -11.60 5.86
N ARG A 364 -6.05 -10.36 5.41
CA ARG A 364 -5.78 -9.89 4.05
C ARG A 364 -4.77 -8.76 4.10
N PHE A 365 -3.72 -8.85 3.27
CA PHE A 365 -2.71 -7.80 3.14
C PHE A 365 -1.98 -7.90 1.82
N THR A 366 -1.24 -6.86 1.43
CA THR A 366 -0.25 -6.97 0.36
C THR A 366 1.06 -7.49 0.95
N LEU A 367 1.50 -8.69 0.56
CA LEU A 367 2.85 -9.19 0.82
C LEU A 367 3.82 -8.57 -0.19
N ARG A 368 4.84 -7.87 0.29
CA ARG A 368 5.99 -7.47 -0.54
C ARG A 368 7.22 -8.22 -0.09
N ALA A 369 7.78 -9.04 -0.96
CA ALA A 369 8.90 -9.91 -0.66
C ALA A 369 9.90 -9.91 -1.82
N TYR A 370 10.54 -8.77 -2.04
CA TYR A 370 11.49 -8.61 -3.15
C TYR A 370 12.82 -9.32 -2.85
N PRO A 371 13.26 -10.26 -3.70
CA PRO A 371 14.54 -10.94 -3.53
C PRO A 371 15.72 -10.03 -3.86
N LEU A 372 16.90 -10.45 -3.38
CA LEU A 372 18.14 -9.94 -3.96
C LEU A 372 18.13 -10.16 -5.48
N ALA A 373 18.59 -9.16 -6.23
CA ALA A 373 18.66 -9.20 -7.69
C ALA A 373 19.81 -10.11 -8.16
N ILE A 374 19.61 -11.43 -8.08
CA ILE A 374 20.55 -12.47 -8.48
C ILE A 374 19.85 -13.50 -9.38
N ASP A 375 20.58 -14.03 -10.35
CA ASP A 375 20.11 -15.11 -11.23
C ASP A 375 20.35 -16.46 -10.53
N ALA A 376 19.46 -16.82 -9.61
CA ALA A 376 19.61 -17.98 -8.74
C ALA A 376 18.29 -18.74 -8.53
N ASP A 377 18.39 -19.88 -7.86
CA ASP A 377 17.28 -20.77 -7.50
C ASP A 377 16.48 -20.29 -6.28
N GLY A 378 16.98 -19.30 -5.56
CA GLY A 378 16.30 -18.63 -4.47
C GLY A 378 17.11 -17.43 -3.99
N ALA A 379 16.56 -16.63 -3.09
CA ALA A 379 17.28 -15.54 -2.45
C ALA A 379 16.60 -15.07 -1.15
N PRO A 380 17.36 -14.57 -0.16
CA PRO A 380 16.79 -13.83 0.96
C PRO A 380 15.94 -12.64 0.48
N VAL A 381 14.85 -12.39 1.19
CA VAL A 381 13.91 -11.29 0.92
C VAL A 381 13.77 -10.38 2.14
N ARG A 382 13.40 -9.12 1.91
CA ARG A 382 12.76 -8.31 2.97
C ARG A 382 11.25 -8.41 2.79
N ALA A 383 10.64 -9.35 3.51
CA ALA A 383 9.20 -9.55 3.51
C ALA A 383 8.51 -8.55 4.44
N VAL A 384 7.52 -7.83 3.91
CA VAL A 384 6.66 -6.91 4.67
C VAL A 384 5.20 -7.13 4.35
N ALA A 385 4.35 -7.04 5.37
CA ALA A 385 2.90 -6.98 5.23
C ALA A 385 2.44 -5.53 5.24
N GLU A 386 1.96 -5.05 4.09
CA GLU A 386 1.27 -3.77 3.99
C GLU A 386 -0.23 -4.00 4.16
N ARG A 387 -0.82 -3.37 5.18
CA ARG A 387 -2.26 -3.41 5.40
C ARG A 387 -2.94 -2.75 4.21
N ASP A 388 -3.81 -3.49 3.55
CA ASP A 388 -4.77 -2.90 2.64
C ASP A 388 -5.73 -2.05 3.49
N TYR A 389 -6.01 -0.81 3.10
CA TYR A 389 -7.00 0.07 3.75
C TYR A 389 -8.46 -0.41 3.54
N ARG A 390 -8.65 -1.69 3.29
CA ARG A 390 -9.90 -2.29 2.78
C ARG A 390 -10.74 -3.01 3.85
N ASP A 391 -10.29 -3.05 5.10
CA ASP A 391 -11.02 -3.67 6.21
C ASP A 391 -11.72 -2.65 7.12
#